data_AF-A0A2I0LKJ3-F1
#
_entry.id   AF-A0A2I0LKJ3-F1
#
_cell.length_a   1.000
_cell.length_b   1.000
_cell.length_c   1.000
_cell.angle_alpha   90.00
_cell.angle_beta   90.00
_cell.angle_gamma   90.00
#
_symmetry.space_group_name_H-M   'P 1'
#
loop_
_entity.id
_entity.type
_entity.pdbx_description
1 polymer ?
#
loop_
_entity_poly.entity_id
_entity_poly.type
_entity_poly.pdbx_seq_one_letter_code
_entity_poly.pdbx_strand_id
1 'polypeptide(L)'
;MNVFNRNINFDALFKFSHISASTQEHLKKVYASFALCMFVAGAYVNVVTHLFQFSLLTGLGSLGLMIWLTATPHSRETEQKRLGMLAGFAFLMGINLGPLLEMCISINPSFLLSGLTLMLLSSLVNAFMGSTWLFTANLYLGLMVTCGFVLFDTQLIIEKAESGDKDYIWHCIDLFLDFVNIFRDLLMILGVTENKKKAKK
;
A
#
# COMPACT_ATOMS: atom_id res chain seq x y z
N MET A 1 5.26 -14.18 36.23
CA MET A 1 5.87 -14.84 35.05
C MET A 1 6.13 -13.76 34.01
N ASN A 2 7.40 -13.40 33.77
CA ASN A 2 7.76 -12.24 32.93
C ASN A 2 7.55 -12.58 31.45
N VAL A 3 6.37 -12.25 30.93
CA VAL A 3 5.95 -12.49 29.53
C VAL A 3 6.86 -11.76 28.52
N PHE A 4 7.63 -10.76 28.97
CA PHE A 4 8.53 -9.96 28.15
C PHE A 4 9.93 -10.58 27.94
N ASN A 5 10.25 -11.73 28.53
CA ASN A 5 11.53 -12.42 28.28
C ASN A 5 11.39 -13.53 27.22
N ARG A 6 10.72 -13.23 26.11
CA ARG A 6 10.82 -14.06 24.90
C ARG A 6 12.00 -13.53 24.09
N ASN A 7 13.12 -14.24 24.12
CA ASN A 7 14.20 -14.05 23.16
C ASN A 7 13.63 -14.41 21.78
N ILE A 8 13.05 -13.42 21.08
CA ILE A 8 12.48 -13.62 19.76
C ILE A 8 13.65 -13.93 18.83
N ASN A 9 13.75 -15.19 18.42
CA ASN A 9 14.73 -15.60 17.44
C ASN A 9 14.26 -15.11 16.07
N PHE A 10 14.58 -13.86 15.75
CA PHE A 10 14.25 -13.23 14.46
C PHE A 10 14.80 -14.04 13.28
N ASP A 11 15.91 -14.75 13.46
CA ASP A 11 16.46 -15.64 12.45
C ASP A 11 15.56 -16.85 12.17
N ALA A 12 14.73 -17.29 13.12
CA ALA A 12 13.75 -18.35 12.89
C ALA A 12 12.52 -17.85 12.10
N LEU A 13 12.13 -16.59 12.30
CA LEU A 13 11.04 -15.94 11.56
C LEU A 13 11.39 -15.70 10.08
N PHE A 14 12.67 -15.46 9.78
CA PHE A 14 13.18 -15.22 8.43
C PHE A 14 14.01 -16.38 7.86
N LYS A 15 13.95 -17.57 8.46
CA LYS A 15 14.62 -18.77 7.95
C LYS A 15 13.85 -19.35 6.78
N PHE A 16 13.94 -18.68 5.65
CA PHE A 16 13.61 -19.24 4.36
C PHE A 16 14.74 -20.20 3.95
N SER A 17 14.80 -21.40 4.56
CA SER A 17 15.86 -22.38 4.30
C SER A 17 15.92 -22.86 2.85
N HIS A 18 14.89 -22.56 2.06
CA HIS A 18 14.79 -22.87 0.64
C HIS A 18 15.22 -21.70 -0.28
N ILE A 19 15.43 -20.49 0.26
CA ILE A 19 15.73 -19.28 -0.51
C ILE A 19 17.22 -18.94 -0.39
N SER A 20 17.83 -18.50 -1.49
CA SER A 20 19.27 -18.17 -1.54
C SER A 20 19.66 -17.06 -0.55
N ALA A 21 20.88 -17.12 0.01
CA ALA A 21 21.38 -16.09 0.94
C ALA A 21 21.40 -14.68 0.32
N SER A 22 21.65 -14.59 -0.99
CA SER A 22 21.60 -13.35 -1.75
C SER A 22 20.18 -12.77 -1.84
N THR A 23 19.16 -13.63 -2.01
CA THR A 23 17.75 -13.21 -2.01
C THR A 23 17.31 -12.77 -0.61
N GLN A 24 17.79 -13.44 0.44
CA GLN A 24 17.51 -13.00 1.82
C GLN A 24 18.05 -11.61 2.10
N GLU A 25 19.28 -11.29 1.67
CA GLU A 25 19.84 -9.93 1.82
C GLU A 25 19.03 -8.90 1.04
N HIS A 26 18.62 -9.24 -0.19
CA HIS A 26 17.77 -8.40 -1.02
C HIS A 26 16.43 -8.09 -0.32
N LEU A 27 15.73 -9.12 0.15
CA LEU A 27 14.46 -8.98 0.86
C LEU A 27 14.60 -8.15 2.14
N LYS A 28 15.71 -8.31 2.88
CA LYS A 28 15.99 -7.45 4.05
C LYS A 28 16.02 -5.97 3.67
N LYS A 29 16.62 -5.62 2.54
CA LYS A 29 16.64 -4.23 2.03
C LYS A 29 15.25 -3.77 1.61
N VAL A 30 14.50 -4.61 0.86
CA VAL A 30 13.10 -4.31 0.48
C VAL A 30 12.25 -3.99 1.70
N TYR A 31 12.23 -4.89 2.69
CA TYR A 31 11.39 -4.73 3.88
C TYR A 31 11.86 -3.59 4.79
N ALA A 32 13.17 -3.34 4.89
CA ALA A 32 13.70 -2.19 5.64
C ALA A 32 13.29 -0.85 5.00
N SER A 33 13.41 -0.73 3.67
CA SER A 33 12.94 0.45 2.93
C SER A 33 11.43 0.62 3.02
N PHE A 34 10.67 -0.48 2.97
CA PHE A 34 9.24 -0.47 3.14
C PHE A 34 8.84 0.03 4.54
N ALA A 35 9.51 -0.47 5.59
CA ALA A 35 9.28 0.00 6.96
C ALA A 35 9.62 1.50 7.13
N LEU A 36 10.68 1.98 6.48
CA LEU A 36 11.00 3.41 6.43
C LEU A 36 9.88 4.22 5.76
N CYS A 37 9.38 3.75 4.62
CA CYS A 37 8.25 4.38 3.92
C CYS A 37 7.02 4.47 4.82
N MET A 38 6.72 3.40 5.55
CA MET A 38 5.62 3.36 6.51
C MET A 38 5.78 4.36 7.65
N PHE A 39 6.98 4.50 8.19
CA PHE A 39 7.27 5.47 9.25
C PHE A 39 7.11 6.90 8.74
N VAL A 40 7.65 7.20 7.56
CA VAL A 40 7.61 8.53 6.95
C VAL A 40 6.19 8.91 6.50
N ALA A 41 5.46 7.99 5.87
CA ALA A 41 4.04 8.18 5.52
C ALA A 41 3.16 8.32 6.77
N GLY A 42 3.50 7.61 7.85
CA GLY A 42 2.80 7.61 9.14
C GLY A 42 3.12 8.79 10.07
N ALA A 43 4.15 9.59 9.79
CA ALA A 43 4.52 10.80 10.55
C ALA A 43 3.47 11.95 10.44
N TYR A 44 2.27 11.62 9.94
CA TYR A 44 1.07 12.40 9.69
C TYR A 44 0.52 13.19 10.90
N VAL A 45 0.81 12.80 12.14
CA VAL A 45 -0.02 13.21 13.29
C VAL A 45 0.05 14.71 13.65
N ASN A 46 1.01 15.50 13.15
CA ASN A 46 1.19 16.89 13.64
C ASN A 46 1.13 18.03 12.59
N VAL A 47 0.87 17.76 11.30
CA VAL A 47 0.89 18.83 10.25
C VAL A 47 -0.47 19.04 9.55
N VAL A 48 -1.48 18.26 9.95
CA VAL A 48 -2.76 18.13 9.24
C VAL A 48 -3.76 19.25 9.51
N THR A 49 -3.52 20.14 10.48
CA THR A 49 -4.48 21.20 10.81
C THR A 49 -4.47 22.40 9.85
N HIS A 50 -3.52 22.51 8.91
CA HIS A 50 -3.45 23.68 8.00
C HIS A 50 -3.23 23.40 6.50
N LEU A 51 -3.01 22.15 6.07
CA LEU A 51 -2.55 21.84 4.69
C LEU A 51 -3.61 21.31 3.72
N PHE A 52 -4.90 21.30 4.09
CA PHE A 52 -5.97 20.76 3.24
C PHE A 52 -6.06 21.44 1.84
N GLN A 53 -5.53 22.66 1.71
CA GLN A 53 -5.48 23.40 0.44
C GLN A 53 -4.38 22.94 -0.55
N PHE A 54 -3.38 22.15 -0.13
CA PHE A 54 -2.21 21.81 -0.95
C PHE A 54 -2.23 20.41 -1.59
N SER A 55 -3.34 19.67 -1.50
CA SER A 55 -3.43 18.27 -1.96
C SER A 55 -3.03 18.06 -3.44
N LEU A 56 -3.39 19.00 -4.33
CA LEU A 56 -2.99 18.89 -5.74
C LEU A 56 -1.47 19.06 -5.91
N LEU A 57 -0.85 19.99 -5.17
CA LEU A 57 0.58 20.25 -5.24
C LEU A 57 1.37 19.04 -4.72
N THR A 58 0.93 18.42 -3.61
CA THR A 58 1.55 17.21 -3.06
C THR A 58 1.36 16.01 -3.97
N GLY A 59 0.23 15.90 -4.67
CA GLY A 59 -0.02 14.87 -5.70
C GLY A 59 0.85 15.05 -6.95
N LEU A 60 1.03 16.27 -7.44
CA LEU A 60 1.97 16.54 -8.54
C LEU A 60 3.43 16.32 -8.11
N GLY A 61 3.76 16.68 -6.87
CA GLY A 61 5.08 16.42 -6.30
C GLY A 61 5.41 14.94 -6.21
N SER A 62 4.45 14.09 -5.79
CA SER A 62 4.66 12.64 -5.72
C SER A 62 4.84 12.02 -7.11
N LEU A 63 4.09 12.47 -8.11
CA LEU A 63 4.28 12.08 -9.52
C LEU A 63 5.65 12.51 -10.04
N GLY A 64 6.08 13.74 -9.74
CA GLY A 64 7.39 14.25 -10.11
C GLY A 64 8.53 13.40 -9.53
N LEU A 65 8.43 13.02 -8.24
CA LEU A 65 9.41 12.14 -7.59
C LEU A 65 9.43 10.73 -8.21
N MET A 66 8.28 10.18 -8.59
CA MET A 66 8.21 8.89 -9.28
C MET A 66 8.85 8.93 -10.67
N ILE A 67 8.56 9.96 -11.45
CA ILE A 67 9.19 10.17 -12.77
C ILE A 67 10.71 10.32 -12.58
N TRP A 68 11.15 11.09 -11.59
CA TRP A 68 12.56 11.29 -11.32
C TRP A 68 13.27 9.99 -10.86
N LEU A 69 12.58 9.18 -10.06
CA LEU A 69 13.07 7.87 -9.63
C LEU A 69 13.22 6.92 -10.83
N THR A 70 12.26 6.91 -11.76
CA THR A 70 12.35 6.11 -13.00
C THR A 70 13.48 6.56 -13.93
N ALA A 71 13.74 7.87 -13.98
CA ALA A 71 14.81 8.45 -14.79
C ALA A 71 16.21 8.20 -14.20
N THR A 72 16.30 7.74 -12.96
CA THR A 72 17.57 7.50 -12.26
C THR A 72 17.99 6.04 -12.41
N PRO A 73 19.08 5.72 -13.14
CA PRO A 73 19.49 4.34 -13.35
C PRO A 73 19.95 3.66 -12.06
N HIS A 74 19.77 2.35 -11.99
CA HIS A 74 20.18 1.52 -10.86
C HIS A 74 21.71 1.39 -10.80
N SER A 75 22.32 2.02 -9.78
CA SER A 75 23.75 1.91 -9.47
C SER A 75 23.97 2.08 -7.96
N ARG A 76 25.05 1.53 -7.42
CA ARG A 76 25.41 1.67 -5.99
C ARG A 76 25.60 3.13 -5.57
N GLU A 77 26.04 3.99 -6.49
CA GLU A 77 26.23 5.42 -6.22
C GLU A 77 24.90 6.19 -6.18
N THR A 78 23.91 5.76 -6.98
CA THR A 78 22.59 6.41 -7.06
C THR A 78 21.60 5.87 -6.03
N GLU A 79 21.93 4.76 -5.37
CA GLU A 79 21.09 4.05 -4.40
C GLU A 79 20.56 4.98 -3.29
N GLN A 80 21.43 5.78 -2.66
CA GLN A 80 21.02 6.71 -1.61
C GLN A 80 20.08 7.81 -2.13
N LYS A 81 20.33 8.32 -3.34
CA LYS A 81 19.46 9.33 -3.97
C LYS A 81 18.07 8.75 -4.25
N ARG A 82 18.02 7.52 -4.77
CA ARG A 82 16.78 6.79 -5.03
C ARG A 82 16.00 6.48 -3.76
N LEU A 83 16.67 6.11 -2.67
CA LEU A 83 16.05 5.97 -1.35
C LEU A 83 15.48 7.29 -0.82
N GLY A 84 16.20 8.40 -1.00
CA GLY A 84 15.70 9.73 -0.65
C GLY A 84 14.45 10.12 -1.44
N MET A 85 14.44 9.87 -2.76
CA MET A 85 13.26 10.08 -3.61
C MET A 85 12.08 9.19 -3.20
N LEU A 86 12.34 7.92 -2.88
CA LEU A 86 11.34 6.98 -2.38
C LEU A 86 10.72 7.46 -1.06
N ALA A 87 11.55 7.89 -0.10
CA ALA A 87 11.07 8.42 1.17
C ALA A 87 10.24 9.71 0.98
N GLY A 88 10.68 10.61 0.09
CA GLY A 88 9.92 11.80 -0.28
C GLY A 88 8.59 11.46 -0.94
N PHE A 89 8.57 10.46 -1.82
CA PHE A 89 7.35 9.96 -2.44
C PHE A 89 6.39 9.39 -1.37
N ALA A 90 6.87 8.54 -0.47
CA ALA A 90 6.08 7.96 0.60
C ALA A 90 5.51 9.03 1.55
N PHE A 91 6.29 10.07 1.87
CA PHE A 91 5.84 11.21 2.66
C PHE A 91 4.67 11.95 1.98
N LEU A 92 4.84 12.33 0.72
CA LEU A 92 3.81 13.04 -0.05
C LEU A 92 2.56 12.19 -0.26
N MET A 93 2.73 10.88 -0.46
CA MET A 93 1.61 9.94 -0.57
C MET A 93 0.85 9.82 0.75
N GLY A 94 1.56 9.78 1.89
CA GLY A 94 0.96 9.82 3.23
C GLY A 94 0.09 11.07 3.45
N ILE A 95 0.52 12.23 2.98
CA ILE A 95 -0.27 13.47 3.04
C ILE A 95 -1.57 13.36 2.21
N ASN A 96 -1.50 12.79 1.01
CA ASN A 96 -2.64 12.67 0.10
C ASN A 96 -3.70 11.64 0.55
N LEU A 97 -3.37 10.72 1.45
CA LEU A 97 -4.34 9.73 1.96
C LEU A 97 -5.53 10.39 2.68
N GLY A 98 -5.32 11.51 3.39
CA GLY A 98 -6.39 12.22 4.12
C GLY A 98 -7.50 12.76 3.20
N PRO A 99 -7.19 13.67 2.25
CA PRO A 99 -8.18 14.19 1.31
C PRO A 99 -8.81 13.11 0.41
N LEU A 100 -8.03 12.10 0.01
CA LEU A 100 -8.57 10.95 -0.74
C LEU A 100 -9.58 10.14 0.08
N LEU A 101 -9.37 10.01 1.38
CA LEU A 101 -10.28 9.36 2.31
C LEU A 101 -11.58 10.18 2.44
N GLU A 102 -11.49 11.50 2.65
CA GLU A 102 -12.67 12.38 2.71
C GLU A 102 -13.46 12.37 1.39
N MET A 103 -12.75 12.32 0.24
CA MET A 103 -13.38 12.14 -1.06
C MET A 103 -14.04 10.76 -1.20
N CYS A 104 -13.41 9.67 -0.75
CA CYS A 104 -13.99 8.33 -0.84
C CYS A 104 -15.18 8.14 0.11
N ILE A 105 -15.26 8.87 1.22
CA ILE A 105 -16.44 8.90 2.09
C ILE A 105 -17.57 9.73 1.46
N SER A 106 -17.23 10.82 0.75
CA SER A 106 -18.23 11.72 0.13
C SER A 106 -18.71 11.26 -1.25
N ILE A 107 -17.89 10.51 -2.00
CA ILE A 107 -18.24 9.91 -3.30
C ILE A 107 -18.66 8.46 -3.05
N ASN A 108 -19.87 8.09 -3.49
CA ASN A 108 -20.30 6.69 -3.55
C ASN A 108 -19.17 5.83 -4.15
N PRO A 109 -18.69 4.76 -3.47
CA PRO A 109 -17.36 4.22 -3.76
C PRO A 109 -17.36 3.48 -5.09
N SER A 110 -16.98 4.20 -6.13
CA SER A 110 -16.78 3.72 -7.48
C SER A 110 -15.61 4.50 -8.02
N PHE A 111 -14.43 3.86 -8.04
CA PHE A 111 -13.13 4.17 -8.69
C PHE A 111 -12.02 3.52 -7.82
N LEU A 112 -10.99 2.79 -8.29
CA LEU A 112 -10.34 2.66 -9.59
C LEU A 112 -9.74 1.25 -9.86
N LEU A 113 -9.75 0.91 -11.15
CA LEU A 113 -8.84 0.09 -11.99
C LEU A 113 -8.43 -1.36 -11.67
N SER A 114 -8.14 -1.79 -10.44
CA SER A 114 -7.95 -3.24 -10.18
C SER A 114 -9.30 -3.98 -10.05
N GLY A 115 -10.35 -3.23 -9.72
CA GLY A 115 -11.73 -3.69 -9.66
C GLY A 115 -12.45 -3.79 -11.00
N LEU A 116 -11.85 -3.54 -12.16
CA LEU A 116 -12.60 -3.50 -13.43
C LEU A 116 -13.33 -4.82 -13.73
N THR A 117 -12.68 -5.96 -13.46
CA THR A 117 -13.26 -7.30 -13.69
C THR A 117 -14.32 -7.66 -12.63
N LEU A 118 -14.07 -7.32 -11.37
CA LEU A 118 -15.01 -7.58 -10.27
C LEU A 118 -16.19 -6.60 -10.29
N MET A 119 -15.99 -5.37 -10.77
CA MET A 119 -17.03 -4.35 -11.00
C MET A 119 -17.82 -4.62 -12.28
N LEU A 120 -17.26 -5.26 -13.32
CA LEU A 120 -18.07 -5.72 -14.45
C LEU A 120 -19.05 -6.80 -13.99
N LEU A 121 -18.61 -7.76 -13.18
CA LEU A 121 -19.51 -8.73 -12.55
C LEU A 121 -20.48 -8.06 -11.58
N SER A 122 -20.01 -7.18 -10.69
CA SER A 122 -20.86 -6.56 -9.67
C SER A 122 -21.83 -5.53 -10.25
N SER A 123 -21.48 -4.83 -11.33
CA SER A 123 -22.36 -3.92 -12.07
C SER A 123 -23.47 -4.70 -12.80
N LEU A 124 -23.16 -5.88 -13.35
CA LEU A 124 -24.16 -6.79 -13.89
C LEU A 124 -25.15 -7.27 -12.82
N VAL A 125 -24.67 -7.57 -11.62
CA VAL A 125 -25.48 -8.02 -10.48
C VAL A 125 -26.26 -6.85 -9.84
N ASN A 126 -25.66 -5.67 -9.76
CA ASN A 126 -26.24 -4.48 -9.12
C ASN A 126 -27.28 -3.78 -10.00
N ALA A 127 -27.15 -3.86 -11.34
CA ALA A 127 -28.16 -3.39 -12.29
C ALA A 127 -29.54 -4.04 -12.09
N PHE A 128 -29.60 -5.19 -11.40
CA PHE A 128 -30.85 -5.88 -11.09
C PHE A 128 -31.35 -5.71 -9.64
N MET A 129 -30.56 -5.30 -8.64
CA MET A 129 -30.95 -5.46 -7.21
C MET A 129 -30.60 -4.34 -6.22
N GLY A 130 -29.77 -3.34 -6.57
CA GLY A 130 -29.61 -2.09 -5.78
C GLY A 130 -29.35 -2.21 -4.26
N SER A 131 -28.87 -3.35 -3.77
CA SER A 131 -28.85 -3.66 -2.33
C SER A 131 -27.53 -3.25 -1.66
N THR A 132 -27.63 -2.49 -0.57
CA THR A 132 -26.51 -2.10 0.31
C THR A 132 -25.74 -3.31 0.87
N TRP A 133 -26.38 -4.47 0.97
CA TRP A 133 -25.74 -5.71 1.44
C TRP A 133 -24.81 -6.31 0.37
N LEU A 134 -25.22 -6.30 -0.90
CA LEU A 134 -24.40 -6.71 -2.03
C LEU A 134 -23.18 -5.80 -2.21
N PHE A 135 -23.38 -4.48 -2.03
CA PHE A 135 -22.28 -3.52 -2.02
C PHE A 135 -21.23 -3.83 -0.94
N THR A 136 -21.69 -4.16 0.28
CA THR A 136 -20.80 -4.51 1.38
C THR A 136 -20.05 -5.82 1.11
N ALA A 137 -20.73 -6.85 0.61
CA ALA A 137 -20.11 -8.12 0.24
C ALA A 137 -19.05 -7.95 -0.87
N ASN A 138 -19.33 -7.09 -1.86
CA ASN A 138 -18.40 -6.79 -2.94
C ASN A 138 -17.12 -6.09 -2.44
N LEU A 139 -17.21 -5.22 -1.42
CA LEU A 139 -16.04 -4.60 -0.80
C LEU A 139 -15.15 -5.63 -0.08
N TYR A 140 -15.74 -6.56 0.67
CA TYR A 140 -14.97 -7.63 1.33
C TYR A 140 -14.36 -8.61 0.33
N LEU A 141 -15.07 -8.93 -0.76
CA LEU A 141 -14.50 -9.72 -1.86
C LEU A 141 -13.36 -8.98 -2.58
N GLY A 142 -13.52 -7.68 -2.81
CA GLY A 142 -12.46 -6.82 -3.34
C GLY A 142 -11.21 -6.85 -2.47
N LEU A 143 -11.36 -6.64 -1.16
CA LEU A 143 -10.27 -6.75 -0.19
C LEU A 143 -9.60 -8.14 -0.23
N MET A 144 -10.38 -9.22 -0.30
CA MET A 144 -9.84 -10.58 -0.38
C MET A 144 -8.99 -10.78 -1.64
N VAL A 145 -9.46 -10.26 -2.78
CA VAL A 145 -8.73 -10.31 -4.05
C VAL A 145 -7.46 -9.45 -3.98
N THR A 146 -7.53 -8.22 -3.45
CA THR A 146 -6.36 -7.35 -3.24
C THR A 146 -5.31 -8.05 -2.39
N CYS A 147 -5.69 -8.66 -1.26
CA CYS A 147 -4.77 -9.46 -0.44
C CYS A 147 -4.15 -10.63 -1.22
N GLY A 148 -4.93 -11.30 -2.09
CA GLY A 148 -4.42 -12.35 -2.96
C GLY A 148 -3.35 -11.85 -3.95
N PHE A 149 -3.55 -10.67 -4.53
CA PHE A 149 -2.55 -10.02 -5.39
C PHE A 149 -1.28 -9.69 -4.61
N VAL A 150 -1.36 -9.10 -3.41
CA VAL A 150 -0.17 -8.82 -2.59
C VAL A 150 0.63 -10.08 -2.27
N LEU A 151 -0.05 -11.20 -1.98
CA LEU A 151 0.62 -12.48 -1.78
C LEU A 151 1.35 -12.93 -3.05
N PHE A 152 0.72 -12.78 -4.21
CA PHE A 152 1.33 -13.10 -5.50
C PHE A 152 2.52 -12.19 -5.82
N ASP A 153 2.38 -10.88 -5.65
CA ASP A 153 3.44 -9.89 -5.89
C ASP A 153 4.63 -10.11 -4.96
N THR A 154 4.38 -10.51 -3.71
CA THR A 154 5.45 -10.91 -2.78
C THR A 154 6.22 -12.13 -3.30
N GLN A 155 5.56 -13.12 -3.90
CA GLN A 155 6.25 -14.27 -4.51
C GLN A 155 7.03 -13.85 -5.76
N LEU A 156 6.46 -12.98 -6.58
CA LEU A 156 7.10 -12.47 -7.78
C LEU A 156 8.37 -11.67 -7.44
N ILE A 157 8.39 -10.92 -6.34
CA ILE A 157 9.58 -10.24 -5.81
C ILE A 157 10.69 -11.25 -5.47
N ILE A 158 10.34 -12.39 -4.87
CA ILE A 158 11.29 -13.46 -4.52
C ILE A 158 11.87 -14.09 -5.79
N GLU A 159 11.00 -14.44 -6.75
CA GLU A 159 11.40 -15.06 -8.02
C GLU A 159 12.27 -14.12 -8.88
N LYS A 160 11.92 -12.83 -8.96
CA LYS A 160 12.76 -11.80 -9.60
C LYS A 160 14.12 -11.69 -8.91
N ALA A 161 14.15 -11.70 -7.58
CA ALA A 161 15.40 -11.64 -6.82
C ALA A 161 16.27 -12.90 -6.99
N GLU A 162 15.67 -14.08 -7.16
CA GLU A 162 16.38 -15.32 -7.47
C GLU A 162 16.88 -15.39 -8.92
N SER A 163 16.13 -14.81 -9.87
CA SER A 163 16.54 -14.70 -11.27
C SER A 163 17.60 -13.61 -11.53
N GLY A 164 17.96 -12.84 -10.51
CA GLY A 164 19.09 -11.90 -10.54
C GLY A 164 18.69 -10.43 -10.54
N ASP A 165 17.41 -10.09 -10.49
CA ASP A 165 16.94 -8.72 -10.34
C ASP A 165 17.12 -8.25 -8.88
N LYS A 166 18.10 -7.38 -8.67
CA LYS A 166 18.47 -6.85 -7.34
C LYS A 166 18.01 -5.41 -7.11
N ASP A 167 17.04 -4.91 -7.88
CA ASP A 167 16.47 -3.58 -7.63
C ASP A 167 15.43 -3.58 -6.51
N TYR A 168 15.92 -3.60 -5.27
CA TYR A 168 15.06 -3.65 -4.08
C TYR A 168 14.20 -2.38 -3.90
N ILE A 169 14.58 -1.26 -4.52
CA ILE A 169 13.83 0.00 -4.44
C ILE A 169 12.54 -0.13 -5.26
N TRP A 170 12.62 -0.73 -6.45
CA TRP A 170 11.43 -1.02 -7.25
C TRP A 170 10.51 -2.03 -6.57
N HIS A 171 11.07 -3.12 -6.03
CA HIS A 171 10.27 -4.10 -5.28
C HIS A 171 9.65 -3.49 -4.00
N CYS A 172 10.30 -2.49 -3.40
CA CYS A 172 9.73 -1.74 -2.28
C CYS A 172 8.57 -0.83 -2.72
N ILE A 173 8.65 -0.23 -3.90
CA ILE A 173 7.56 0.58 -4.47
C ILE A 173 6.33 -0.29 -4.72
N ASP A 174 6.51 -1.47 -5.32
CA ASP A 174 5.41 -2.43 -5.57
C ASP A 174 4.70 -2.76 -4.25
N LEU A 175 5.46 -3.19 -3.23
CA LEU A 175 4.92 -3.51 -1.90
C LEU A 175 4.27 -2.30 -1.20
N PHE A 176 4.80 -1.08 -1.42
CA PHE A 176 4.22 0.15 -0.87
C PHE A 176 2.86 0.47 -1.51
N LEU A 177 2.73 0.32 -2.82
CA LEU A 177 1.47 0.53 -3.53
C LEU A 177 0.42 -0.51 -3.13
N ASP A 178 0.83 -1.77 -2.99
CA ASP A 178 0.01 -2.86 -2.45
C ASP A 178 -0.54 -2.54 -1.05
N PHE A 179 0.33 -2.07 -0.16
CA PHE A 179 -0.09 -1.64 1.17
C PHE A 179 -1.09 -0.48 1.11
N VAL A 180 -0.83 0.55 0.31
CA VAL A 180 -1.74 1.71 0.15
C VAL A 180 -3.12 1.26 -0.33
N ASN A 181 -3.17 0.31 -1.27
CA ASN A 181 -4.42 -0.26 -1.77
C ASN A 181 -5.22 -0.99 -0.69
N ILE A 182 -4.57 -1.89 0.07
CA ILE A 182 -5.21 -2.59 1.20
C ILE A 182 -5.67 -1.58 2.26
N PHE A 183 -4.82 -0.61 2.61
CA PHE A 183 -5.12 0.40 3.62
C PHE A 183 -6.36 1.22 3.23
N ARG A 184 -6.46 1.63 1.96
CA ARG A 184 -7.64 2.30 1.41
C ARG A 184 -8.90 1.43 1.52
N ASP A 185 -8.82 0.16 1.11
CA ASP A 185 -9.97 -0.76 1.15
C ASP A 185 -10.48 -0.96 2.59
N LEU A 186 -9.55 -1.09 3.56
CA LEU A 186 -9.89 -1.17 4.98
C LEU A 186 -10.57 0.10 5.49
N LEU A 187 -10.06 1.28 5.13
CA LEU A 187 -10.67 2.56 5.52
C LEU A 187 -12.08 2.73 4.95
N MET A 188 -12.30 2.30 3.71
CA MET A 188 -13.62 2.33 3.09
C MET A 188 -14.62 1.45 3.85
N ILE A 189 -14.21 0.23 4.21
CA ILE A 189 -15.03 -0.70 5.01
C ILE A 189 -15.38 -0.08 6.38
N LEU A 190 -14.39 0.56 7.04
CA LEU A 190 -14.60 1.27 8.31
C LEU A 190 -15.60 2.41 8.15
N GLY A 191 -15.45 3.25 7.12
CA GLY A 191 -16.35 4.37 6.83
C GLY A 191 -17.79 3.93 6.58
N VAL A 192 -18.00 2.88 5.76
CA VAL A 192 -19.33 2.30 5.53
C VAL A 192 -19.94 1.76 6.82
N THR A 193 -19.12 1.13 7.67
CA THR A 193 -19.56 0.57 8.96
C THR A 193 -19.98 1.68 9.94
N GLU A 194 -19.26 2.80 9.97
CA GLU A 194 -19.60 3.96 10.81
C GLU A 194 -20.90 4.63 10.36
N ASN A 195 -21.09 4.82 9.06
CA ASN A 195 -22.34 5.40 8.52
C ASN A 195 -23.57 4.55 8.84
N LYS A 196 -23.45 3.22 8.75
CA LYS A 196 -24.52 2.30 9.18
C LYS A 196 -24.84 2.40 10.68
N LYS A 197 -23.84 2.67 11.53
CA LYS A 197 -24.06 2.88 12.97
C LYS A 197 -24.78 4.20 13.24
N LYS A 198 -24.42 5.28 12.52
CA LYS A 198 -25.11 6.58 12.62
C LYS A 198 -26.56 6.50 12.16
N ALA A 199 -26.86 5.78 11.08
CA ALA A 199 -28.23 5.62 10.56
C ALA A 199 -29.16 4.76 11.44
N LYS A 200 -28.62 4.01 12.41
CA LYS A 200 -29.40 3.21 13.38
C LYS A 200 -29.65 3.94 14.71
N LYS A 201 -29.12 5.14 14.87
CA LYS A 201 -29.19 5.96 16.09
C LYS A 201 -30.12 7.14 15.87
#